data_AF-A0A945Y2B5-F1
#
_entry.id   AF-A0A945Y2B5-F1
#
_cell.length_a   1.000
_cell.length_b   1.000
_cell.length_c   1.000
_cell.angle_alpha   90.00
_cell.angle_beta   90.00
_cell.angle_gamma   90.00
#
_symmetry.space_group_name_H-M   'P 1'
#
loop_
_entity.id
_entity.type
_entity.pdbx_description
1 polymer ?
#
loop_
_entity_poly.entity_id
_entity_poly.type
_entity_poly.pdbx_seq_one_letter_code
_entity_poly.pdbx_strand_id
1 'polypeptide(L)'
;MADHGDTSGADASLNIRRVRAEIEAEAEARRRADPALARREREIERAWVDVAPPGAAGEQHELLLDRADRLSMIDVDAPVGARSGVRQVKGAIRKSIYWYLRYVTDQINALTNVLTRLLRRMDERLSAVEHAVGMTADDSELAGLIPDLSEGTAAAIAEELGAGQVVVLTSGAGSVVAAAMASGVPAYGIDRDPIAILPGVEAGLDLRATDPLTHLDSVGAGALGGLVLAGVAETLPLPSIVALCGEAVRCVRPGGKVIVAVANPADRGPVEAELRAGRGLSPAAWVRVLEHVGGVARIVPTPGPRITELVVADVS
;
A
#
# COMPACT_ATOMS: atom_id res chain seq x y z
N MET A 1 -15.16 -44.81 8.62
CA MET A 1 -15.93 -43.89 7.77
C MET A 1 -14.95 -42.81 7.36
N ALA A 2 -14.41 -42.95 6.16
CA ALA A 2 -13.16 -42.33 5.75
C ALA A 2 -13.35 -40.88 5.32
N ASP A 3 -12.49 -40.05 5.89
CA ASP A 3 -12.02 -38.73 5.50
C ASP A 3 -11.81 -38.59 3.99
N HIS A 4 -12.63 -37.76 3.32
CA HIS A 4 -12.59 -37.47 1.87
C HIS A 4 -12.77 -35.95 1.60
N GLY A 5 -12.30 -35.09 2.51
CA GLY A 5 -12.57 -33.63 2.42
C GLY A 5 -11.42 -32.75 1.93
N ASP A 6 -10.16 -33.13 2.13
CA ASP A 6 -9.02 -32.17 2.08
C ASP A 6 -8.01 -32.42 0.93
N THR A 7 -8.19 -33.49 0.16
CA THR A 7 -7.25 -33.85 -0.93
C THR A 7 -7.42 -33.01 -2.19
N SER A 8 -8.61 -32.44 -2.44
CA SER A 8 -8.91 -31.79 -3.73
C SER A 8 -8.27 -30.40 -3.91
N GLY A 9 -8.09 -29.62 -2.84
CA GLY A 9 -7.46 -28.29 -2.90
C GLY A 9 -5.93 -28.35 -2.92
N ALA A 10 -5.36 -29.30 -2.18
CA ALA A 10 -3.94 -29.62 -2.23
C ALA A 10 -3.52 -30.15 -3.62
N ASP A 11 -4.34 -31.02 -4.22
CA ASP A 11 -4.10 -31.52 -5.58
C ASP A 11 -4.22 -30.42 -6.64
N ALA A 12 -5.18 -29.50 -6.52
CA ALA A 12 -5.33 -28.38 -7.45
C ALA A 12 -4.14 -27.41 -7.40
N SER A 13 -3.68 -27.06 -6.21
CA SER A 13 -2.53 -26.17 -6.01
C SER A 13 -1.20 -26.84 -6.40
N LEU A 14 -1.05 -28.16 -6.18
CA LEU A 14 0.06 -28.95 -6.73
C LEU A 14 0.03 -29.01 -8.26
N ASN A 15 -1.16 -29.14 -8.86
CA ASN A 15 -1.32 -29.18 -10.31
C ASN A 15 -1.00 -27.82 -10.96
N ILE A 16 -1.43 -26.71 -10.37
CA ILE A 16 -1.09 -25.35 -10.82
C ILE A 16 0.43 -25.11 -10.72
N ARG A 17 1.08 -25.50 -9.62
CA ARG A 17 2.54 -25.39 -9.49
C ARG A 17 3.28 -26.23 -10.53
N ARG A 18 2.79 -27.44 -10.81
CA ARG A 18 3.35 -28.32 -11.83
C ARG A 18 3.22 -27.73 -13.24
N VAL A 19 2.03 -27.23 -13.59
CA VAL A 19 1.78 -26.59 -14.90
C VAL A 19 2.62 -25.32 -15.05
N ARG A 20 2.74 -24.50 -14.01
CA ARG A 20 3.59 -23.32 -14.02
C ARG A 20 5.06 -23.68 -14.24
N ALA A 21 5.56 -24.69 -13.52
CA ALA A 21 6.94 -25.17 -13.68
C ALA A 21 7.20 -25.75 -15.08
N GLU A 22 6.23 -26.43 -15.67
CA GLU A 22 6.32 -26.95 -17.04
C GLU A 22 6.35 -25.83 -18.08
N ILE A 23 5.50 -24.80 -17.93
CA ILE A 23 5.48 -23.62 -18.79
C ILE A 23 6.82 -22.86 -18.69
N GLU A 24 7.34 -22.70 -17.48
CA GLU A 24 8.58 -21.97 -17.22
C GLU A 24 9.79 -22.71 -17.78
N ALA A 25 9.84 -24.04 -17.64
CA ALA A 25 10.88 -24.88 -18.21
C ALA A 25 10.85 -24.89 -19.76
N GLU A 26 9.65 -24.94 -20.36
CA GLU A 26 9.48 -24.88 -21.82
C GLU A 26 9.82 -23.47 -22.36
N ALA A 27 9.46 -22.41 -21.65
CA ALA A 27 9.86 -21.04 -21.98
C ALA A 27 11.39 -20.89 -21.94
N GLU A 28 12.04 -21.42 -20.91
CA GLU A 28 13.51 -21.41 -20.80
C GLU A 28 14.18 -22.21 -21.93
N ALA A 29 13.58 -23.34 -22.32
CA ALA A 29 14.06 -24.15 -23.44
C ALA A 29 13.96 -23.39 -24.77
N ARG A 30 12.85 -22.67 -25.00
CA ARG A 30 12.66 -21.83 -26.20
C ARG A 30 13.58 -20.63 -26.22
N ARG A 31 13.86 -19.99 -25.08
CA ARG A 31 14.85 -18.91 -24.96
C ARG A 31 16.26 -19.38 -25.28
N ARG A 32 16.62 -20.61 -24.88
CA ARG A 32 17.92 -21.23 -25.20
C ARG A 32 18.02 -21.65 -26.66
N ALA A 33 16.92 -22.08 -27.27
CA ALA A 33 16.87 -22.50 -28.66
C ALA A 33 16.86 -21.33 -29.65
N ASP A 34 16.23 -20.20 -29.30
CA ASP A 34 16.16 -19.00 -30.14
C ASP A 34 16.65 -17.73 -29.40
N PRO A 35 17.91 -17.33 -29.62
CA PRO A 35 18.48 -16.10 -29.06
C PRO A 35 17.79 -14.81 -29.54
N ALA A 36 17.03 -14.85 -30.63
CA ALA A 36 16.25 -13.72 -31.11
C ALA A 36 14.99 -13.51 -30.27
N LEU A 37 14.37 -14.60 -29.78
CA LEU A 37 13.21 -14.54 -28.88
C LEU A 37 13.56 -13.84 -27.57
N ALA A 38 14.70 -14.19 -26.97
CA ALA A 38 15.18 -13.53 -25.75
C ALA A 38 15.49 -12.04 -25.96
N ARG A 39 15.96 -11.63 -27.15
CA ARG A 39 16.12 -10.21 -27.51
C ARG A 39 14.77 -9.50 -27.65
N ARG A 40 13.80 -10.16 -28.29
CA ARG A 40 12.44 -9.65 -28.49
C ARG A 40 11.69 -9.47 -27.16
N GLU A 41 11.80 -10.44 -26.25
CA GLU A 41 11.23 -10.34 -24.89
C GLU A 41 11.80 -9.13 -24.15
N ARG A 42 13.13 -8.93 -24.20
CA ARG A 42 13.76 -7.73 -23.61
C ARG A 42 13.37 -6.42 -24.29
N GLU A 43 13.04 -6.43 -25.58
CA GLU A 43 12.49 -5.26 -26.27
C GLU A 43 11.06 -4.97 -25.84
N ILE A 44 10.24 -6.01 -25.67
CA ILE A 44 8.84 -5.91 -25.21
C ILE A 44 8.79 -5.43 -23.75
N GLU A 45 9.63 -5.99 -22.87
CA GLU A 45 9.75 -5.56 -21.46
C GLU A 45 10.12 -4.08 -21.37
N ARG A 46 11.10 -3.64 -22.16
CA ARG A 46 11.51 -2.23 -22.23
C ARG A 46 10.37 -1.34 -22.74
N ALA A 47 9.69 -1.74 -23.81
CA ALA A 47 8.56 -0.99 -24.34
C ALA A 47 7.35 -0.95 -23.38
N TRP A 48 7.16 -2.00 -22.56
CA TRP A 48 6.12 -2.03 -21.53
C TRP A 48 6.42 -1.08 -20.37
N VAL A 49 7.68 -1.01 -19.93
CA VAL A 49 8.11 -0.06 -18.89
C VAL A 49 7.90 1.41 -19.32
N ASP A 50 8.02 1.68 -20.62
CA ASP A 50 7.83 3.01 -21.22
C ASP A 50 6.34 3.41 -21.33
N VAL A 51 5.42 2.43 -21.41
CA VAL A 51 3.98 2.67 -21.68
C VAL A 51 3.08 2.38 -20.46
N ALA A 52 3.58 1.66 -19.45
CA ALA A 52 2.80 1.28 -18.27
C ALA A 52 2.36 2.51 -17.44
N PRO A 53 1.08 2.59 -17.03
CA PRO A 53 0.59 3.64 -16.14
C PRO A 53 1.33 3.62 -14.79
N PRO A 54 1.42 4.77 -14.09
CA PRO A 54 1.94 4.81 -12.73
C PRO A 54 1.18 3.84 -11.82
N GLY A 55 1.88 2.90 -11.17
CA GLY A 55 1.31 1.98 -10.17
C GLY A 55 1.21 0.49 -10.53
N ALA A 56 1.60 0.07 -11.74
CA ALA A 56 1.50 -1.35 -12.14
C ALA A 56 2.69 -2.24 -11.70
N ALA A 57 3.79 -1.65 -11.25
CA ALA A 57 4.96 -2.36 -10.71
C ALA A 57 5.26 -1.79 -9.32
N GLY A 58 5.28 -2.67 -8.32
CA GLY A 58 5.65 -2.31 -6.95
C GLY A 58 7.00 -1.61 -6.89
N GLU A 59 7.11 -0.71 -5.93
CA GLU A 59 8.21 0.24 -5.66
C GLU A 59 8.25 1.50 -6.54
N GLN A 60 7.44 2.48 -6.12
CA GLN A 60 7.21 3.77 -6.81
C GLN A 60 8.45 4.68 -6.86
N HIS A 61 9.41 4.59 -5.93
CA HIS A 61 10.49 5.57 -5.80
C HIS A 61 11.73 5.24 -6.65
N GLU A 62 12.18 3.99 -6.67
CA GLU A 62 13.32 3.58 -7.50
C GLU A 62 13.04 3.73 -9.00
N LEU A 63 11.81 3.40 -9.43
CA LEU A 63 11.37 3.50 -10.82
C LEU A 63 11.28 4.95 -11.34
N LEU A 64 10.91 5.91 -10.48
CA LEU A 64 10.85 7.32 -10.86
C LEU A 64 12.25 7.94 -10.98
N LEU A 65 13.18 7.57 -10.09
CA LEU A 65 14.57 8.01 -10.14
C LEU A 65 15.32 7.39 -11.32
N ASP A 66 15.08 6.11 -11.67
CA ASP A 66 15.65 5.47 -12.87
C ASP A 66 15.14 6.13 -14.16
N ARG A 67 13.86 6.50 -14.23
CA ARG A 67 13.31 7.27 -15.36
C ARG A 67 13.92 8.67 -15.48
N ALA A 68 14.11 9.38 -14.37
CA ALA A 68 14.75 10.69 -14.38
C ALA A 68 16.20 10.62 -14.88
N ASP A 69 16.93 9.57 -14.50
CA ASP A 69 18.30 9.32 -14.98
C ASP A 69 18.33 9.04 -16.49
N ARG A 70 17.38 8.23 -17.01
CA ARG A 70 17.29 7.92 -18.44
C ARG A 70 16.84 9.11 -19.30
N LEU A 71 15.86 9.89 -18.84
CA LEU A 71 15.34 11.06 -19.55
C LEU A 71 16.34 12.21 -19.61
N SER A 72 17.38 12.17 -18.78
CA SER A 72 18.45 13.17 -18.79
C SER A 72 19.43 13.02 -19.95
N MET A 73 19.40 11.90 -20.67
CA MET A 73 20.32 11.61 -21.76
C MET A 73 19.82 12.27 -23.06
N ILE A 74 20.37 13.43 -23.40
CA ILE A 74 20.05 14.14 -24.65
C ILE A 74 20.75 13.43 -25.81
N ASP A 75 19.96 12.86 -26.74
CA ASP A 75 20.48 12.29 -27.99
C ASP A 75 20.92 13.42 -28.96
N VAL A 76 22.12 13.27 -29.53
CA VAL A 76 22.82 14.32 -30.30
C VAL A 76 22.59 14.17 -31.81
N ASP A 77 21.74 13.25 -32.25
CA ASP A 77 21.45 13.09 -33.68
C ASP A 77 20.45 14.13 -34.19
N ALA A 78 20.99 15.17 -34.86
CA ALA A 78 20.20 16.19 -35.52
C ALA A 78 19.45 15.60 -36.75
N PRO A 79 18.11 15.80 -36.88
CA PRO A 79 17.35 15.28 -38.01
C PRO A 79 17.61 16.14 -39.24
N VAL A 80 18.58 15.75 -40.08
CA VAL A 80 18.90 16.48 -41.31
C VAL A 80 18.26 15.84 -42.53
N GLY A 81 17.13 16.40 -42.95
CA GLY A 81 16.46 16.07 -44.21
C GLY A 81 17.35 16.23 -45.44
N ALA A 82 17.17 15.31 -46.40
CA ALA A 82 17.95 15.19 -47.61
C ALA A 82 17.58 16.26 -48.65
N ARG A 83 18.46 17.28 -48.81
CA ARG A 83 18.55 18.07 -50.06
C ARG A 83 20.02 18.26 -50.44
N SER A 84 20.33 17.92 -51.69
CA SER A 84 21.65 17.92 -52.33
C SER A 84 22.02 19.34 -52.78
N GLY A 85 23.07 19.92 -52.20
CA GLY A 85 23.58 21.22 -52.68
C GLY A 85 24.57 21.93 -51.77
N VAL A 86 24.64 21.60 -50.48
CA VAL A 86 25.45 22.37 -49.50
C VAL A 86 26.34 21.43 -48.68
N ARG A 87 27.18 20.63 -49.34
CA ARG A 87 27.93 19.53 -48.69
C ARG A 87 29.13 20.03 -47.86
N GLN A 88 29.77 21.13 -48.27
CA GLN A 88 30.98 21.66 -47.60
C GLN A 88 30.64 22.59 -46.42
N VAL A 89 29.67 23.50 -46.58
CA VAL A 89 29.19 24.37 -45.49
C VAL A 89 28.44 23.56 -44.40
N LYS A 90 27.68 22.51 -44.77
CA LYS A 90 27.08 21.59 -43.78
C LYS A 90 28.12 20.89 -42.92
N GLY A 91 29.29 20.54 -43.46
CA GLY A 91 30.33 19.83 -42.73
C GLY A 91 30.97 20.70 -41.64
N ALA A 92 31.30 21.96 -41.96
CA ALA A 92 31.89 22.90 -41.03
C ALA A 92 30.91 23.30 -39.91
N ILE A 93 29.68 23.68 -40.27
CA ILE A 93 28.63 24.03 -39.29
C ILE A 93 28.32 22.83 -38.39
N ARG A 94 28.22 21.61 -38.94
CA ARG A 94 28.02 20.39 -38.16
C ARG A 94 29.15 20.15 -37.18
N LYS A 95 30.41 20.36 -37.58
CA LYS A 95 31.57 20.13 -36.72
C LYS A 95 31.63 21.16 -35.58
N SER A 96 31.32 22.42 -35.87
CA SER A 96 31.28 23.49 -34.88
C SER A 96 30.11 23.34 -33.89
N ILE A 97 28.91 23.04 -34.40
CA ILE A 97 27.72 22.78 -33.57
C ILE A 97 27.91 21.50 -32.75
N TYR A 98 28.49 20.44 -33.32
CA TYR A 98 28.78 19.21 -32.60
C TYR A 98 29.76 19.43 -31.45
N TRP A 99 30.79 20.26 -31.62
CA TRP A 99 31.73 20.57 -30.53
C TRP A 99 31.05 21.29 -29.36
N TYR A 100 30.20 22.27 -29.66
CA TYR A 100 29.44 23.00 -28.64
C TYR A 100 28.34 22.14 -28.00
N LEU A 101 27.53 21.43 -28.79
CA LEU A 101 26.48 20.54 -28.29
C LEU A 101 27.07 19.42 -27.45
N ARG A 102 28.17 18.79 -27.87
CA ARG A 102 28.86 17.77 -27.07
C ARG A 102 29.31 18.32 -25.72
N TYR A 103 29.89 19.52 -25.69
CA TYR A 103 30.31 20.15 -24.44
C TYR A 103 29.12 20.45 -23.51
N VAL A 104 28.02 20.97 -24.07
CA VAL A 104 26.78 21.25 -23.30
C VAL A 104 26.15 19.95 -22.81
N THR A 105 26.11 18.89 -23.63
CA THR A 105 25.61 17.56 -23.25
C THR A 105 26.47 16.95 -22.14
N ASP A 106 27.80 17.03 -22.23
CA ASP A 106 28.71 16.55 -21.18
C ASP A 106 28.46 17.29 -19.85
N GLN A 107 28.20 18.60 -19.90
CA GLN A 107 27.85 19.40 -18.71
C GLN A 107 26.50 19.03 -18.11
N ILE A 108 25.47 18.83 -18.95
CA ILE A 108 24.14 18.43 -18.51
C ILE A 108 24.20 17.04 -17.88
N ASN A 109 24.90 16.08 -18.50
CA ASN A 109 25.10 14.74 -17.96
C ASN A 109 25.84 14.76 -16.61
N ALA A 110 26.84 15.64 -16.45
CA ALA A 110 27.54 15.80 -15.18
C ALA A 110 26.62 16.39 -14.09
N LEU A 111 25.81 17.39 -14.43
CA LEU A 111 24.84 17.99 -13.52
C LEU A 111 23.79 16.96 -13.08
N THR A 112 23.22 16.19 -14.01
CA THR A 112 22.23 15.17 -13.69
C THR A 112 22.82 14.09 -12.80
N ASN A 113 24.03 13.60 -13.09
CA ASN A 113 24.69 12.62 -12.23
C ASN A 113 24.86 13.12 -10.79
N VAL A 114 25.21 14.40 -10.61
CA VAL A 114 25.30 15.01 -9.27
C VAL A 114 23.92 15.13 -8.63
N LEU A 115 22.89 15.52 -9.38
CA LEU A 115 21.52 15.62 -8.90
C LEU A 115 20.94 14.26 -8.50
N THR A 116 21.10 13.22 -9.32
CA THR A 116 20.70 11.84 -9.02
C THR A 116 21.38 11.34 -7.75
N ARG A 117 22.69 11.58 -7.59
CA ARG A 117 23.42 11.19 -6.36
C ARG A 117 22.94 11.97 -5.14
N LEU A 118 22.64 13.25 -5.28
CA LEU A 118 22.09 14.06 -4.18
C LEU A 118 20.71 13.54 -3.78
N LEU A 119 19.83 13.26 -4.75
CA LEU A 119 18.50 12.70 -4.52
C LEU A 119 18.59 11.34 -3.83
N ARG A 120 19.45 10.42 -4.31
CA ARG A 120 19.69 9.13 -3.63
C ARG A 120 20.19 9.30 -2.21
N ARG A 121 21.12 10.24 -1.97
CA ARG A 121 21.63 10.50 -0.63
C ARG A 121 20.58 11.14 0.29
N MET A 122 19.69 11.95 -0.27
CA MET A 122 18.55 12.51 0.47
C MET A 122 17.55 11.40 0.82
N ASP A 123 17.29 10.48 -0.12
CA ASP A 123 16.44 9.31 0.08
C ASP A 123 17.00 8.40 1.18
N GLU A 124 18.28 8.01 1.09
CA GLU A 124 18.98 7.23 2.12
C GLU A 124 18.92 7.89 3.51
N ARG A 125 19.12 9.22 3.57
CA ARG A 125 19.06 9.97 4.84
C ARG A 125 17.63 10.09 5.36
N LEU A 126 16.66 10.25 4.47
CA LEU A 126 15.25 10.31 4.83
C LEU A 126 14.79 8.96 5.37
N SER A 127 15.08 7.86 4.66
CA SER A 127 14.82 6.51 5.14
C SER A 127 15.52 6.25 6.47
N ALA A 128 16.78 6.66 6.66
CA ALA A 128 17.47 6.49 7.94
C ALA A 128 16.78 7.26 9.08
N VAL A 129 16.26 8.46 8.81
CA VAL A 129 15.48 9.23 9.78
C VAL A 129 14.14 8.56 10.06
N GLU A 130 13.44 8.10 9.02
CA GLU A 130 12.16 7.41 9.16
C GLU A 130 12.31 6.11 9.98
N HIS A 131 13.38 5.35 9.76
CA HIS A 131 13.71 4.17 10.56
C HIS A 131 14.07 4.54 12.00
N ALA A 132 14.85 5.59 12.21
CA ALA A 132 15.22 6.05 13.56
C ALA A 132 14.02 6.60 14.36
N VAL A 133 13.01 7.16 13.68
CA VAL A 133 11.75 7.65 14.26
C VAL A 133 10.69 6.54 14.32
N GLY A 134 10.97 5.35 13.76
CA GLY A 134 10.05 4.21 13.75
C GLY A 134 8.83 4.41 12.85
N MET A 135 8.93 5.27 11.82
CA MET A 135 7.85 5.56 10.87
C MET A 135 7.73 4.53 9.74
N THR A 136 8.78 3.74 9.48
CA THR A 136 8.87 2.78 8.37
C THR A 136 9.05 1.34 8.81
N ALA A 137 8.81 1.01 10.07
CA ALA A 137 8.81 -0.40 10.42
C ALA A 137 7.73 -1.07 9.55
N ASP A 138 8.15 -1.98 8.67
CA ASP A 138 7.32 -3.04 8.10
C ASP A 138 6.78 -3.89 9.26
N ASP A 139 5.97 -3.27 10.11
CA ASP A 139 5.25 -3.87 11.22
C ASP A 139 4.25 -4.90 10.69
N SER A 140 4.07 -5.01 9.35
CA SER A 140 3.24 -6.00 8.67
C SER A 140 3.69 -7.44 8.95
N GLU A 141 4.99 -7.74 8.83
CA GLU A 141 5.49 -9.10 9.11
C GLU A 141 5.33 -9.47 10.58
N LEU A 142 5.50 -8.50 11.49
CA LEU A 142 5.32 -8.69 12.92
C LEU A 142 3.83 -8.68 13.33
N ALA A 143 2.97 -8.00 12.58
CA ALA A 143 1.53 -7.93 12.83
C ALA A 143 0.88 -9.30 12.68
N GLY A 144 1.34 -10.13 11.74
CA GLY A 144 0.88 -11.52 11.59
C GLY A 144 1.17 -12.42 12.79
N LEU A 145 2.05 -12.01 13.71
CA LEU A 145 2.33 -12.74 14.96
C LEU A 145 1.30 -12.45 16.06
N ILE A 146 0.51 -11.38 15.90
CA ILE A 146 -0.53 -10.99 16.86
C ILE A 146 -1.87 -11.49 16.30
N PRO A 147 -2.66 -12.25 17.08
CA PRO A 147 -3.95 -12.73 16.62
C PRO A 147 -4.85 -11.59 16.15
N ASP A 148 -5.56 -11.86 15.05
CA ASP A 148 -6.62 -10.99 14.54
C ASP A 148 -7.77 -10.86 15.56
N LEU A 149 -8.69 -9.93 15.30
CA LEU A 149 -9.89 -9.72 16.09
C LEU A 149 -10.67 -11.02 16.28
N SER A 150 -11.11 -11.28 17.52
CA SER A 150 -12.00 -12.40 17.79
C SER A 150 -13.37 -12.18 17.17
N GLU A 151 -14.06 -13.27 16.82
CA GLU A 151 -15.45 -13.22 16.31
C GLU A 151 -16.39 -12.43 17.25
N GLY A 152 -16.23 -12.60 18.57
CA GLY A 152 -17.02 -11.85 19.55
C GLY A 152 -16.77 -10.34 19.52
N THR A 153 -15.54 -9.91 19.22
CA THR A 153 -15.22 -8.49 19.07
C THR A 153 -15.81 -7.95 17.75
N ALA A 154 -15.68 -8.71 16.66
CA ALA A 154 -16.25 -8.34 15.37
C ALA A 154 -17.78 -8.21 15.44
N ALA A 155 -18.46 -9.12 16.16
CA ALA A 155 -19.89 -9.05 16.40
C ALA A 155 -20.28 -7.81 17.23
N ALA A 156 -19.57 -7.52 18.32
CA ALA A 156 -19.82 -6.32 19.13
C ALA A 156 -19.63 -5.02 18.34
N ILE A 157 -18.63 -4.96 17.44
CA ILE A 157 -18.48 -3.83 16.51
C ILE A 157 -19.69 -3.73 15.58
N ALA A 158 -20.13 -4.84 14.99
CA ALA A 158 -21.26 -4.87 14.08
C ALA A 158 -22.58 -4.42 14.74
N GLU A 159 -22.80 -4.74 16.01
CA GLU A 159 -23.97 -4.29 16.78
C GLU A 159 -24.00 -2.77 17.00
N GLU A 160 -22.83 -2.13 17.08
CA GLU A 160 -22.72 -0.69 17.21
C GLU A 160 -22.91 0.05 15.88
N LEU A 161 -22.67 -0.60 14.75
CA LEU A 161 -22.80 0.03 13.42
C LEU A 161 -24.26 0.40 13.12
N GLY A 162 -24.42 1.60 12.56
CA GLY A 162 -25.71 2.10 12.10
C GLY A 162 -26.00 1.74 10.64
N ALA A 163 -27.02 2.39 10.08
CA ALA A 163 -27.32 2.27 8.66
C ALA A 163 -26.29 3.03 7.79
N GLY A 164 -26.05 2.54 6.58
CA GLY A 164 -25.20 3.16 5.56
C GLY A 164 -23.92 2.38 5.30
N GLN A 165 -23.13 2.85 4.34
CA GLN A 165 -21.90 2.18 3.94
C GLN A 165 -20.80 2.36 4.99
N VAL A 166 -20.17 1.25 5.37
CA VAL A 166 -19.09 1.22 6.37
C VAL A 166 -17.77 0.87 5.71
N VAL A 167 -16.69 1.53 6.15
CA VAL A 167 -15.34 1.11 5.82
C VAL A 167 -14.63 0.59 7.07
N VAL A 168 -13.95 -0.54 6.95
CA VAL A 168 -13.08 -1.07 7.99
C VAL A 168 -11.64 -0.82 7.55
N LEU A 169 -10.94 0.07 8.23
CA LEU A 169 -9.52 0.29 8.01
C LEU A 169 -8.71 -0.71 8.82
N THR A 170 -7.56 -1.09 8.27
CA THR A 170 -6.69 -2.15 8.77
C THR A 170 -7.48 -3.45 8.99
N SER A 171 -8.18 -3.85 7.92
CA SER A 171 -9.21 -4.90 7.97
C SER A 171 -8.66 -6.31 8.14
N GLY A 172 -7.36 -6.55 7.91
CA GLY A 172 -6.78 -7.89 7.89
C GLY A 172 -7.59 -8.84 7.01
N ALA A 173 -7.89 -10.04 7.51
CA ALA A 173 -8.70 -11.03 6.80
C ALA A 173 -10.20 -10.66 6.69
N GLY A 174 -10.63 -9.52 7.22
CA GLY A 174 -11.98 -8.98 7.04
C GLY A 174 -13.02 -9.51 8.03
N SER A 175 -12.63 -9.96 9.23
CA SER A 175 -13.55 -10.47 10.26
C SER A 175 -14.68 -9.50 10.60
N VAL A 176 -14.37 -8.20 10.75
CA VAL A 176 -15.36 -7.14 10.99
C VAL A 176 -16.26 -6.89 9.77
N VAL A 177 -15.69 -6.96 8.56
CA VAL A 177 -16.45 -6.80 7.32
C VAL A 177 -17.47 -7.94 7.19
N ALA A 178 -17.05 -9.17 7.45
CA ALA A 178 -17.92 -10.34 7.46
C ALA A 178 -19.04 -10.21 8.51
N ALA A 179 -18.73 -9.77 9.73
CA ALA A 179 -19.72 -9.55 10.78
C ALA A 179 -20.73 -8.44 10.43
N ALA A 180 -20.27 -7.31 9.90
CA ALA A 180 -21.13 -6.22 9.45
C ALA A 180 -22.08 -6.68 8.33
N MET A 181 -21.56 -7.40 7.34
CA MET A 181 -22.35 -7.95 6.23
C MET A 181 -23.38 -8.96 6.72
N ALA A 182 -23.04 -9.82 7.68
CA ALA A 182 -23.98 -10.76 8.29
C ALA A 182 -25.13 -10.07 9.05
N SER A 183 -24.87 -8.89 9.62
CA SER A 183 -25.88 -8.03 10.25
C SER A 183 -26.63 -7.12 9.25
N GLY A 184 -26.40 -7.26 7.94
CA GLY A 184 -27.07 -6.48 6.90
C GLY A 184 -26.53 -5.06 6.71
N VAL A 185 -25.36 -4.75 7.28
CA VAL A 185 -24.68 -3.46 7.11
C VAL A 185 -23.68 -3.58 5.96
N PRO A 186 -23.82 -2.79 4.87
CA PRO A 186 -22.90 -2.85 3.75
C PRO A 186 -21.52 -2.34 4.16
N ALA A 187 -20.50 -3.21 4.07
CA ALA A 187 -19.15 -2.90 4.50
C ALA A 187 -18.09 -3.36 3.49
N TYR A 188 -16.95 -2.66 3.47
CA TYR A 188 -15.75 -3.07 2.74
C TYR A 188 -14.50 -2.78 3.58
N GLY A 189 -13.40 -3.49 3.32
CA GLY A 189 -12.16 -3.40 4.07
C GLY A 189 -11.02 -2.77 3.29
N ILE A 190 -10.19 -1.99 3.97
CA ILE A 190 -8.95 -1.42 3.46
C ILE A 190 -7.81 -1.88 4.35
N ASP A 191 -6.78 -2.47 3.77
CA ASP A 191 -5.54 -2.79 4.46
C ASP A 191 -4.34 -2.44 3.58
N ARG A 192 -3.20 -2.10 4.18
CA ARG A 192 -1.96 -1.89 3.42
C ARG A 192 -1.35 -3.21 2.98
N ASP A 193 -1.56 -4.27 3.75
CA ASP A 193 -0.95 -5.57 3.52
C ASP A 193 -1.80 -6.43 2.56
N PRO A 194 -1.33 -6.66 1.32
CA PRO A 194 -2.05 -7.51 0.38
C PRO A 194 -2.09 -8.99 0.81
N ILE A 195 -1.16 -9.44 1.65
CA ILE A 195 -1.12 -10.82 2.16
C ILE A 195 -2.18 -10.99 3.25
N ALA A 196 -2.33 -10.01 4.15
CA ALA A 196 -3.28 -10.07 5.26
C ALA A 196 -4.74 -10.17 4.79
N ILE A 197 -5.09 -9.53 3.66
CA ILE A 197 -6.46 -9.54 3.12
C ILE A 197 -6.79 -10.79 2.30
N LEU A 198 -5.78 -11.55 1.85
CA LEU A 198 -5.95 -12.64 0.90
C LEU A 198 -7.00 -13.67 1.33
N PRO A 199 -7.02 -14.16 2.59
CA PRO A 199 -8.04 -15.13 3.02
C PRO A 199 -9.48 -14.59 2.91
N GLY A 200 -9.68 -13.30 3.21
CA GLY A 200 -10.99 -12.65 3.13
C GLY A 200 -11.43 -12.40 1.68
N VAL A 201 -10.51 -12.04 0.80
CA VAL A 201 -10.77 -11.92 -0.64
C VAL A 201 -11.15 -13.28 -1.23
N GLU A 202 -10.44 -14.35 -0.86
CA GLU A 202 -10.78 -15.72 -1.27
C GLU A 202 -12.15 -16.17 -0.75
N ALA A 203 -12.56 -15.68 0.42
CA ALA A 203 -13.91 -15.86 0.97
C ALA A 203 -14.99 -14.96 0.34
N GLY A 204 -14.63 -14.11 -0.63
CA GLY A 204 -15.55 -13.25 -1.38
C GLY A 204 -15.89 -11.92 -0.71
N LEU A 205 -15.11 -11.47 0.28
CA LEU A 205 -15.27 -10.15 0.89
C LEU A 205 -14.69 -9.04 -0.01
N ASP A 206 -15.28 -7.84 0.02
CA ASP A 206 -14.74 -6.65 -0.63
C ASP A 206 -13.62 -6.06 0.24
N LEU A 207 -12.40 -6.57 0.04
CA LEU A 207 -11.18 -6.08 0.70
C LEU A 207 -10.20 -5.55 -0.34
N ARG A 208 -9.52 -4.44 -0.03
CA ARG A 208 -8.66 -3.74 -0.98
C ARG A 208 -7.32 -3.40 -0.34
N ALA A 209 -6.24 -3.72 -1.05
CA ALA A 209 -4.88 -3.40 -0.65
C ALA A 209 -4.57 -1.93 -0.99
N THR A 210 -4.68 -1.02 -0.05
CA THR A 210 -4.45 0.42 -0.23
C THR A 210 -4.09 1.08 1.10
N ASP A 211 -3.35 2.18 1.06
CA ASP A 211 -3.12 3.02 2.22
C ASP A 211 -4.44 3.63 2.77
N PRO A 212 -4.76 3.47 4.07
CA PRO A 212 -5.98 4.00 4.67
C PRO A 212 -6.19 5.51 4.47
N LEU A 213 -5.15 6.33 4.61
CA LEU A 213 -5.27 7.78 4.44
C LEU A 213 -5.52 8.15 2.97
N THR A 214 -4.74 7.56 2.06
CA THR A 214 -4.93 7.70 0.61
C THR A 214 -6.34 7.29 0.18
N HIS A 215 -6.88 6.23 0.78
CA HIS A 215 -8.26 5.81 0.53
C HIS A 215 -9.26 6.86 1.04
N LEU A 216 -9.13 7.33 2.28
CA LEU A 216 -10.03 8.34 2.85
C LEU A 216 -9.99 9.67 2.08
N ASP A 217 -8.85 10.07 1.55
CA ASP A 217 -8.72 11.26 0.68
C ASP A 217 -9.61 11.18 -0.56
N SER A 218 -9.84 9.96 -1.08
CA SER A 218 -10.75 9.73 -2.22
C SER A 218 -12.23 9.70 -1.82
N VAL A 219 -12.52 9.56 -0.52
CA VAL A 219 -13.88 9.48 0.01
C VAL A 219 -14.41 10.89 0.30
N GLY A 220 -15.57 11.21 -0.29
CA GLY A 220 -16.24 12.49 -0.07
C GLY A 220 -16.62 12.70 1.41
N ALA A 221 -16.67 13.97 1.83
CA ALA A 221 -17.12 14.30 3.18
C ALA A 221 -18.58 13.84 3.41
N GLY A 222 -18.83 13.20 4.55
CA GLY A 222 -20.15 12.66 4.90
C GLY A 222 -20.67 11.54 3.99
N ALA A 223 -19.80 10.87 3.22
CA ALA A 223 -20.20 9.78 2.31
C ALA A 223 -20.47 8.45 3.03
N LEU A 224 -19.88 8.23 4.20
CA LEU A 224 -19.95 6.97 4.95
C LEU A 224 -21.03 7.02 6.03
N GLY A 225 -21.69 5.88 6.27
CA GLY A 225 -22.56 5.66 7.43
C GLY A 225 -21.78 5.31 8.70
N GLY A 226 -20.56 4.78 8.55
CA GLY A 226 -19.65 4.55 9.65
C GLY A 226 -18.24 4.16 9.21
N LEU A 227 -17.31 4.17 10.15
CA LEU A 227 -15.92 3.80 9.93
C LEU A 227 -15.39 3.03 11.13
N VAL A 228 -14.62 1.96 10.89
CA VAL A 228 -13.98 1.17 11.93
C VAL A 228 -12.46 1.22 11.77
N LEU A 229 -11.75 1.50 12.87
CA LEU A 229 -10.30 1.33 12.99
C LEU A 229 -10.03 0.06 13.79
N ALA A 230 -9.51 -0.98 13.15
CA ALA A 230 -9.37 -2.32 13.73
C ALA A 230 -7.90 -2.77 13.87
N GLY A 231 -7.46 -3.17 15.06
CA GLY A 231 -6.29 -4.07 15.27
C GLY A 231 -4.87 -3.54 14.99
N VAL A 232 -4.67 -2.58 14.07
CA VAL A 232 -3.32 -2.12 13.63
C VAL A 232 -3.12 -0.61 13.79
N ALA A 233 -4.16 0.18 14.04
CA ALA A 233 -4.00 1.60 14.38
C ALA A 233 -3.11 1.86 15.62
N GLU A 234 -2.82 0.81 16.39
CA GLU A 234 -1.97 0.81 17.59
C GLU A 234 -0.48 0.96 17.32
N THR A 235 -0.01 0.75 16.09
CA THR A 235 1.40 0.94 15.72
C THR A 235 1.69 2.34 15.19
N LEU A 236 0.65 3.11 14.87
CA LEU A 236 0.78 4.42 14.27
C LEU A 236 1.32 5.46 15.27
N PRO A 237 2.21 6.37 14.83
CA PRO A 237 2.57 7.55 15.60
C PRO A 237 1.36 8.43 15.91
N LEU A 238 1.38 9.13 17.06
CA LEU A 238 0.26 9.98 17.49
C LEU A 238 -0.19 11.03 16.44
N PRO A 239 0.70 11.73 15.71
CA PRO A 239 0.26 12.65 14.65
C PRO A 239 -0.53 11.95 13.55
N SER A 240 -0.13 10.73 13.16
CA SER A 240 -0.83 9.93 12.16
C SER A 240 -2.19 9.44 12.68
N ILE A 241 -2.27 9.09 13.97
CA ILE A 241 -3.54 8.77 14.63
C ILE A 241 -4.50 9.96 14.57
N VAL A 242 -4.04 11.16 14.93
CA VAL A 242 -4.88 12.37 14.92
C VAL A 242 -5.35 12.70 13.49
N ALA A 243 -4.46 12.60 12.50
CA ALA A 243 -4.81 12.81 11.09
C ALA A 243 -5.86 11.79 10.62
N LEU A 244 -5.66 10.51 10.93
CA LEU A 244 -6.59 9.43 10.57
C LEU A 244 -7.96 9.61 11.22
N CYS A 245 -8.01 10.01 12.50
CA CYS A 245 -9.26 10.32 13.18
C CYS A 245 -9.96 11.54 12.57
N GLY A 246 -9.22 12.58 12.18
CA GLY A 246 -9.79 13.74 11.50
C GLY A 246 -10.43 13.37 10.16
N GLU A 247 -9.73 12.61 9.34
CA GLU A 247 -10.25 12.10 8.08
C GLU A 247 -11.44 11.15 8.26
N ALA A 248 -11.41 10.32 9.31
CA ALA A 248 -12.52 9.45 9.65
C ALA A 248 -13.79 10.23 9.99
N VAL A 249 -13.70 11.24 10.86
CA VAL A 249 -14.83 12.09 11.23
C VAL A 249 -15.34 12.88 10.03
N ARG A 250 -14.45 13.37 9.15
CA ARG A 250 -14.84 14.06 7.91
C ARG A 250 -15.64 13.16 6.96
N CYS A 251 -15.20 11.92 6.76
CA CYS A 251 -15.82 11.00 5.80
C CYS A 251 -17.17 10.46 6.28
N VAL A 252 -17.40 10.40 7.59
CA VAL A 252 -18.64 9.88 8.18
C VAL A 252 -19.70 10.98 8.24
N ARG A 253 -20.92 10.64 7.84
CA ARG A 253 -22.06 11.58 7.85
C ARG A 253 -22.49 11.93 9.28
N PRO A 254 -23.15 13.07 9.50
CA PRO A 254 -23.82 13.34 10.77
C PRO A 254 -24.77 12.20 11.17
N GLY A 255 -24.69 11.76 12.41
CA GLY A 255 -25.39 10.59 12.95
C GLY A 255 -24.76 9.24 12.62
N GLY A 256 -23.64 9.22 11.87
CA GLY A 256 -22.79 8.05 11.70
C GLY A 256 -21.79 7.89 12.85
N LYS A 257 -21.10 6.74 12.86
CA LYS A 257 -20.18 6.38 13.95
C LYS A 257 -18.76 6.11 13.45
N VAL A 258 -17.77 6.54 14.23
CA VAL A 258 -16.38 6.10 14.14
C VAL A 258 -16.11 5.17 15.32
N ILE A 259 -15.71 3.93 15.05
CA ILE A 259 -15.44 2.91 16.06
C ILE A 259 -13.95 2.58 16.05
N VAL A 260 -13.32 2.58 17.21
CA VAL A 260 -11.93 2.16 17.39
C VAL A 260 -11.91 0.88 18.21
N ALA A 261 -11.44 -0.19 17.60
CA ALA A 261 -11.29 -1.51 18.19
C ALA A 261 -9.80 -1.84 18.27
N VAL A 262 -9.19 -1.47 19.40
CA VAL A 262 -7.75 -1.63 19.65
C VAL A 262 -7.48 -2.14 21.05
N ALA A 263 -6.42 -2.94 21.21
CA ALA A 263 -5.99 -3.45 22.50
C ALA A 263 -5.47 -2.31 23.39
N ASN A 264 -5.89 -2.31 24.66
CA ASN A 264 -5.38 -1.39 25.65
C ASN A 264 -3.92 -1.76 25.99
N PRO A 265 -2.94 -0.84 25.86
CA PRO A 265 -1.54 -1.13 26.15
C PRO A 265 -1.30 -1.71 27.54
N ALA A 266 -2.13 -1.38 28.54
CA ALA A 266 -2.02 -1.87 29.90
C ALA A 266 -2.42 -3.35 30.07
N ASP A 267 -3.27 -3.88 29.18
CA ASP A 267 -3.83 -5.23 29.29
C ASP A 267 -3.09 -6.25 28.39
N ARG A 268 -2.07 -5.80 27.65
CA ARG A 268 -1.32 -6.64 26.72
C ARG A 268 -0.47 -7.68 27.45
N GLY A 269 -0.39 -8.87 26.87
CA GLY A 269 0.58 -9.88 27.27
C GLY A 269 2.03 -9.42 27.01
N PRO A 270 3.02 -10.07 27.63
CA PRO A 270 4.43 -9.66 27.55
C PRO A 270 4.98 -9.64 26.11
N VAL A 271 4.60 -10.63 25.30
CA VAL A 271 5.01 -10.72 23.88
C VAL A 271 4.46 -9.55 23.07
N GLU A 272 3.17 -9.26 23.20
CA GLU A 272 2.55 -8.14 22.46
C GLU A 272 3.13 -6.80 22.93
N ALA A 273 3.38 -6.62 24.22
CA ALA A 273 4.01 -5.41 24.74
C ALA A 273 5.43 -5.19 24.17
N GLU A 274 6.23 -6.25 24.06
CA GLU A 274 7.58 -6.22 23.48
C GLU A 274 7.54 -5.93 21.97
N LEU A 275 6.71 -6.67 21.22
CA LEU A 275 6.55 -6.47 19.77
C LEU A 275 6.04 -5.06 19.42
N ARG A 276 5.21 -4.47 20.29
CA ARG A 276 4.69 -3.11 20.07
C ARG A 276 5.63 -2.02 20.59
N ALA A 277 6.75 -2.36 21.22
CA ALA A 277 7.73 -1.41 21.75
C ALA A 277 7.09 -0.28 22.58
N GLY A 278 6.03 -0.59 23.34
CA GLY A 278 5.27 0.39 24.13
C GLY A 278 4.37 1.35 23.35
N ARG A 279 4.21 1.19 22.02
CA ARG A 279 3.30 2.00 21.18
C ARG A 279 1.83 1.69 21.45
N GLY A 280 0.94 2.63 21.15
CA GLY A 280 -0.51 2.50 21.31
C GLY A 280 -1.07 3.46 22.36
N LEU A 281 -2.39 3.65 22.32
CA LEU A 281 -3.11 4.54 23.22
C LEU A 281 -4.14 3.74 24.02
N SER A 282 -4.37 4.16 25.28
CA SER A 282 -5.46 3.60 26.08
C SER A 282 -6.82 4.05 25.51
N PRO A 283 -7.91 3.32 25.80
CA PRO A 283 -9.26 3.71 25.38
C PRO A 283 -9.63 5.14 25.80
N ALA A 284 -9.25 5.56 27.01
CA ALA A 284 -9.45 6.93 27.48
C ALA A 284 -8.68 7.97 26.66
N ALA A 285 -7.47 7.65 26.17
CA ALA A 285 -6.71 8.53 25.30
C ALA A 285 -7.34 8.63 23.90
N TRP A 286 -7.86 7.52 23.36
CA TRP A 286 -8.62 7.52 22.10
C TRP A 286 -9.88 8.39 22.17
N VAL A 287 -10.61 8.36 23.28
CA VAL A 287 -11.74 9.28 23.53
C VAL A 287 -11.29 10.73 23.36
N ARG A 288 -10.16 11.13 23.96
CA ARG A 288 -9.63 12.49 23.84
C ARG A 288 -9.26 12.88 22.42
N VAL A 289 -8.67 11.95 21.66
CA VAL A 289 -8.32 12.19 20.25
C VAL A 289 -9.59 12.39 19.42
N LEU A 290 -10.60 11.54 19.58
CA LEU A 290 -11.86 11.64 18.83
C LEU A 290 -12.65 12.89 19.19
N GLU A 291 -12.68 13.26 20.48
CA GLU A 291 -13.26 14.53 20.95
C GLU A 291 -12.55 15.74 20.35
N HIS A 292 -11.21 15.69 20.26
CA HIS A 292 -10.41 16.78 19.70
C HIS A 292 -10.73 17.04 18.22
N VAL A 293 -11.04 15.99 17.46
CA VAL A 293 -11.37 16.10 16.03
C VAL A 293 -12.87 16.30 15.75
N GLY A 294 -13.70 16.44 16.78
CA GLY A 294 -15.11 16.82 16.67
C GLY A 294 -16.14 15.71 16.83
N GLY A 295 -15.73 14.49 17.23
CA GLY A 295 -16.66 13.42 17.62
C GLY A 295 -17.10 13.50 19.09
N VAL A 296 -18.20 12.85 19.44
CA VAL A 296 -18.59 12.62 20.84
C VAL A 296 -18.35 11.16 21.18
N ALA A 297 -17.32 10.88 21.97
CA ALA A 297 -16.81 9.52 22.18
C ALA A 297 -17.19 8.92 23.54
N ARG A 298 -17.45 7.60 23.54
CA ARG A 298 -17.73 6.79 24.74
C ARG A 298 -17.03 5.43 24.64
N ILE A 299 -16.81 4.81 25.79
CA ILE A 299 -16.22 3.48 25.89
C ILE A 299 -17.33 2.44 26.09
N VAL A 300 -17.22 1.31 25.39
CA VAL A 300 -18.16 0.18 25.47
C VAL A 300 -17.40 -1.10 25.75
N PRO A 301 -17.81 -1.91 26.74
CA PRO A 301 -17.19 -3.21 26.96
C PRO A 301 -17.50 -4.18 25.80
N THR A 302 -16.54 -5.03 25.47
CA THR A 302 -16.67 -6.09 24.45
C THR A 302 -16.22 -7.44 25.03
N PRO A 303 -16.81 -8.57 24.61
CA PRO A 303 -16.46 -9.91 25.10
C PRO A 303 -15.12 -10.44 24.57
N GLY A 304 -14.33 -9.63 23.86
CA GLY A 304 -13.06 -10.04 23.27
C GLY A 304 -11.95 -10.30 24.29
N PRO A 305 -11.11 -11.34 24.10
CA PRO A 305 -10.02 -11.65 25.03
C PRO A 305 -8.84 -10.68 24.91
N ARG A 306 -8.64 -10.08 23.72
CA ARG A 306 -7.57 -9.11 23.44
C ARG A 306 -8.07 -7.67 23.47
N ILE A 307 -9.28 -7.45 22.97
CA ILE A 307 -9.95 -6.16 22.96
C ILE A 307 -11.15 -6.29 23.87
N THR A 308 -11.04 -5.68 25.05
CA THR A 308 -12.04 -5.69 26.12
C THR A 308 -12.93 -4.45 26.09
N GLU A 309 -12.50 -3.41 25.39
CA GLU A 309 -13.19 -2.13 25.27
C GLU A 309 -13.14 -1.61 23.82
N LEU A 310 -14.26 -1.09 23.34
CA LEU A 310 -14.39 -0.34 22.09
C LEU A 310 -14.54 1.14 22.42
N VAL A 311 -13.94 2.01 21.60
CA VAL A 311 -14.23 3.44 21.65
C VAL A 311 -15.14 3.80 20.50
N VAL A 312 -16.33 4.29 20.80
CA VAL A 312 -17.35 4.63 19.80
C VAL A 312 -17.58 6.13 19.85
N ALA A 313 -17.38 6.81 18.73
CA ALA A 313 -17.65 8.23 18.56
C ALA A 313 -18.81 8.47 17.61
N ASP A 314 -19.79 9.23 18.08
CA ASP A 314 -20.90 9.73 17.27
C ASP A 314 -20.46 11.03 16.56
N VAL A 315 -20.65 11.09 15.24
CA VAL A 315 -20.34 12.27 14.42
C VAL A 315 -21.54 13.19 14.39
N SER A 316 -21.35 14.46 14.77
CA SER A 316 -22.41 15.49 14.87
C SER A 316 -22.45 16.41 13.65
#